data_AF-A0A4P2PUY9-F1
#
_entry.id   AF-A0A4P2PUY9-F1
#
_cell.length_a   1.000
_cell.length_b   1.000
_cell.length_c   1.000
_cell.angle_alpha   90.00
_cell.angle_beta   90.00
_cell.angle_gamma   90.00
#
_symmetry.space_group_name_H-M   'P 1'
#
loop_
_entity.id
_entity.type
_entity.pdbx_description
1 polymer ?
#
loop_
_entity_poly.entity_id
_entity_poly.type
_entity_poly.pdbx_seq_one_letter_code
_entity_poly.pdbx_strand_id
1 'polypeptide(L)'
;MISVRSLCSIALVLVASGAAGCKEDPPPPQPEPASSAAANKGKAKLRTPVSSIARVDPQSMKEYRVDVCYFGTLSLKQARDAYLASLGKDEPSEKKIPSFGIEDPTKPGDAAKAAPPAKPAAPGAKAGPSRVDARRRPFNFSARAPHERNARACTVAVSLKDPPMPEVDPVLAEYAPFATDLAKSIAAAANYYQREEYKKDKFEKGKELHKKLLDGFEKLDAQSEKLGAVVSAWHASHPPDLSTADEGRKAAITALEDARALMLLLTGKSVDTAAVKAAVQKLEASAGALKAHGTSNQTDPWSKIMAPTFEAFINDMKAAEPKLTDKGISSPSLFLPVITRFVSLIEGKHRAHSRSLRSQMRQAGASTAKPAAPAAPAPQKE
;
A
#
# COMPACT_ATOMS: atom_id res chain seq x y z
N MET A 1 -5.08 1.50 -40.75
CA MET A 1 -6.37 0.81 -41.00
C MET A 1 -6.41 -0.43 -40.11
N ILE A 2 -7.06 -0.36 -38.95
CA ILE A 2 -7.09 -1.46 -37.97
C ILE A 2 -8.51 -2.03 -37.95
N SER A 3 -8.58 -3.33 -38.21
CA SER A 3 -9.79 -4.12 -38.40
C SER A 3 -10.50 -4.39 -37.07
N VAL A 4 -11.77 -3.99 -36.99
CA VAL A 4 -12.68 -4.22 -35.87
C VAL A 4 -13.52 -5.47 -36.17
N ARG A 5 -13.28 -6.56 -35.43
CA ARG A 5 -14.12 -7.78 -35.34
C ARG A 5 -13.82 -8.40 -33.97
N SER A 6 -14.71 -8.95 -33.17
CA SER A 6 -16.13 -9.27 -33.24
C SER A 6 -16.54 -9.54 -31.80
N LEU A 7 -17.61 -8.92 -31.30
CA LEU A 7 -18.21 -9.22 -29.99
C LEU A 7 -19.09 -10.46 -30.13
N CYS A 8 -18.76 -11.54 -29.43
CA CYS A 8 -19.65 -12.69 -29.26
C CYS A 8 -20.18 -12.76 -27.83
N SER A 9 -21.51 -12.73 -27.77
CA SER A 9 -22.39 -12.83 -26.61
C SER A 9 -22.20 -14.11 -25.81
N ILE A 10 -22.15 -14.00 -24.48
CA ILE A 10 -22.38 -15.14 -23.58
C ILE A 10 -23.65 -14.83 -22.77
N ALA A 11 -24.71 -15.58 -23.07
CA ALA A 11 -25.97 -15.56 -22.35
C ALA A 11 -25.82 -16.31 -21.01
N LEU A 12 -26.34 -15.69 -19.96
CA LEU A 12 -26.27 -16.10 -18.57
C LEU A 12 -27.47 -17.02 -18.26
N VAL A 13 -27.22 -18.25 -17.82
CA VAL A 13 -28.26 -19.17 -17.33
C VAL A 13 -28.37 -18.99 -15.81
N LEU A 14 -29.49 -18.43 -15.36
CA LEU A 14 -29.88 -18.33 -13.95
C LEU A 14 -30.58 -19.63 -13.52
N VAL A 15 -29.96 -20.38 -12.60
CA VAL A 15 -30.62 -21.47 -11.86
C VAL A 15 -30.94 -20.96 -10.47
N ALA A 16 -32.24 -20.88 -10.17
CA ALA A 16 -32.78 -20.63 -8.85
C ALA A 16 -32.88 -21.94 -8.07
N SER A 17 -32.31 -21.96 -6.87
CA SER A 17 -32.56 -23.01 -5.88
C SER A 17 -32.76 -22.34 -4.52
N GLY A 18 -33.99 -22.42 -4.02
CA GLY A 18 -34.34 -22.08 -2.65
C GLY A 18 -34.13 -23.27 -1.71
N ALA A 19 -33.85 -22.98 -0.44
CA ALA A 19 -34.11 -23.88 0.66
C ALA A 19 -34.38 -23.06 1.93
N ALA A 20 -35.53 -23.33 2.54
CA ALA A 20 -35.97 -22.84 3.83
C ALA A 20 -35.24 -23.56 4.98
N GLY A 21 -35.09 -22.90 6.13
CA GLY A 21 -34.56 -23.54 7.33
C GLY A 21 -34.49 -22.63 8.55
N CYS A 22 -35.53 -22.73 9.38
CA CYS A 22 -35.58 -22.60 10.85
C CYS A 22 -34.88 -21.43 11.56
N LYS A 23 -35.71 -20.57 12.18
CA LYS A 23 -35.35 -19.66 13.27
C LYS A 23 -35.20 -20.45 14.56
N GLU A 24 -34.05 -20.33 15.23
CA GLU A 24 -33.90 -20.57 16.67
C GLU A 24 -33.73 -19.22 17.37
N ASP A 25 -34.59 -18.97 18.36
CA ASP A 25 -34.56 -17.78 19.20
C ASP A 25 -33.31 -17.78 20.11
N PRO A 26 -32.59 -16.65 20.22
CA PRO A 26 -31.50 -16.52 21.18
C PRO A 26 -32.04 -16.35 22.61
N PRO A 27 -31.36 -16.92 23.62
CA PRO A 27 -31.77 -16.81 25.02
C PRO A 27 -31.64 -15.36 25.54
N PRO A 28 -32.45 -14.98 26.56
CA PRO A 28 -32.47 -13.63 27.10
C PRO A 28 -31.12 -13.26 27.75
N PRO A 29 -30.70 -11.99 27.66
CA PRO A 29 -29.42 -11.54 28.22
C PRO A 29 -29.41 -11.61 29.75
N GLN A 30 -28.33 -12.16 30.30
CA GLN A 30 -28.03 -12.09 31.73
C GLN A 30 -27.74 -10.64 32.16
N PRO A 31 -28.20 -10.23 33.36
CA PRO A 31 -27.89 -8.91 33.91
C PRO A 31 -26.40 -8.82 34.30
N GLU A 32 -25.73 -7.77 33.82
CA GLU A 32 -24.34 -7.45 34.20
C GLU A 32 -24.25 -7.06 35.70
N PRO A 33 -23.17 -7.46 36.39
CA PRO A 33 -22.92 -7.00 37.75
C PRO A 33 -22.55 -5.51 37.76
N ALA A 34 -23.25 -4.77 38.62
CA ALA A 34 -23.03 -3.35 38.85
C ALA A 34 -21.57 -3.07 39.26
N SER A 35 -20.83 -2.39 38.38
CA SER A 35 -19.52 -1.81 38.71
C SER A 35 -19.75 -0.47 39.41
N SER A 36 -19.50 -0.43 40.71
CA SER A 36 -19.50 0.78 41.53
C SER A 36 -18.25 1.62 41.22
N ALA A 37 -18.36 2.55 40.27
CA ALA A 37 -17.38 3.60 40.03
C ALA A 37 -17.80 4.89 40.76
N ALA A 38 -16.93 5.37 41.64
CA ALA A 38 -17.11 6.57 42.44
C ALA A 38 -17.28 7.84 41.58
N ALA A 39 -18.25 8.66 41.96
CA ALA A 39 -18.60 9.92 41.30
C ALA A 39 -17.56 11.02 41.58
N ASN A 40 -16.61 11.20 40.67
CA ASN A 40 -15.80 12.43 40.63
C ASN A 40 -16.54 13.51 39.81
N LYS A 41 -17.19 14.45 40.52
CA LYS A 41 -17.81 15.68 39.98
C LYS A 41 -16.72 16.68 39.52
N GLY A 42 -16.00 16.35 38.46
CA GLY A 42 -15.22 17.31 37.68
C GLY A 42 -16.09 17.83 36.53
N LYS A 43 -16.26 19.16 36.42
CA LYS A 43 -16.96 19.81 35.29
C LYS A 43 -16.40 19.27 33.96
N ALA A 44 -17.12 18.36 33.32
CA ALA A 44 -16.77 17.86 32.00
C ALA A 44 -16.82 19.05 31.03
N LYS A 45 -15.65 19.52 30.60
CA LYS A 45 -15.54 20.42 29.45
C LYS A 45 -16.21 19.69 28.29
N LEU A 46 -17.44 20.07 27.96
CA LEU A 46 -18.14 19.68 26.74
C LEU A 46 -17.13 19.84 25.60
N ARG A 47 -16.68 18.69 25.06
CA ARG A 47 -15.80 18.68 23.89
C ARG A 47 -16.52 19.49 22.83
N THR A 48 -15.90 20.59 22.42
CA THR A 48 -16.36 21.41 21.32
C THR A 48 -16.72 20.49 20.15
N PRO A 49 -17.88 20.68 19.50
CA PRO A 49 -18.30 19.83 18.40
C PRO A 49 -17.15 19.75 17.40
N VAL A 50 -16.78 18.51 17.05
CA VAL A 50 -15.66 18.24 16.15
C VAL A 50 -15.99 18.94 14.84
N SER A 51 -15.32 20.05 14.56
CA SER A 51 -15.46 20.82 13.33
C SER A 51 -15.39 19.87 12.13
N SER A 52 -16.29 20.04 11.17
CA SER A 52 -16.39 19.20 9.97
C SER A 52 -15.01 18.97 9.37
N ILE A 53 -14.50 17.75 9.50
CA ILE A 53 -13.19 17.37 8.96
C ILE A 53 -13.30 17.50 7.43
N ALA A 54 -12.34 18.20 6.80
CA ALA A 54 -12.21 18.24 5.36
C ALA A 54 -12.28 16.81 4.81
N ARG A 55 -13.37 16.47 4.13
CA ARG A 55 -13.55 15.14 3.57
C ARG A 55 -12.73 15.10 2.29
N VAL A 56 -11.84 14.10 2.21
CA VAL A 56 -11.19 13.78 0.94
C VAL A 56 -12.29 13.38 -0.03
N ASP A 57 -12.18 13.89 -1.24
CA ASP A 57 -13.10 13.59 -2.32
C ASP A 57 -13.25 12.05 -2.49
N PRO A 58 -14.49 11.52 -2.55
CA PRO A 58 -14.73 10.09 -2.68
C PRO A 58 -14.06 9.44 -3.90
N GLN A 59 -14.01 10.11 -5.07
CA GLN A 59 -13.29 9.60 -6.26
C GLN A 59 -11.80 9.41 -5.94
N SER A 60 -11.19 10.45 -5.36
CA SER A 60 -9.78 10.43 -4.96
C SER A 60 -9.46 9.33 -3.94
N MET A 61 -10.40 9.01 -3.04
CA MET A 61 -10.28 7.87 -2.12
C MET A 61 -10.34 6.53 -2.83
N LYS A 62 -11.25 6.37 -3.78
CA LYS A 62 -11.44 5.13 -4.52
C LYS A 62 -10.24 4.83 -5.41
N GLU A 63 -9.78 5.80 -6.20
CA GLU A 63 -8.56 5.69 -7.01
C GLU A 63 -7.34 5.32 -6.16
N TYR A 64 -7.20 5.96 -5.00
CA TYR A 64 -6.14 5.64 -4.04
C TYR A 64 -6.19 4.15 -3.62
N ARG A 65 -7.37 3.61 -3.30
CA ARG A 65 -7.51 2.21 -2.90
C ARG A 65 -7.29 1.24 -4.05
N VAL A 66 -7.76 1.58 -5.25
CA VAL A 66 -7.52 0.82 -6.47
C VAL A 66 -6.03 0.76 -6.79
N ASP A 67 -5.32 1.88 -6.72
CA ASP A 67 -3.87 1.93 -6.96
C ASP A 67 -3.10 1.09 -5.94
N VAL A 68 -3.42 1.21 -4.64
CA VAL A 68 -2.78 0.39 -3.61
C VAL A 68 -3.09 -1.10 -3.81
N CYS A 69 -4.31 -1.46 -4.23
CA CYS A 69 -4.66 -2.84 -4.58
C CYS A 69 -3.81 -3.34 -5.75
N TYR A 70 -3.83 -2.64 -6.89
CA TYR A 70 -3.14 -3.09 -8.09
C TYR A 70 -1.62 -3.17 -7.88
N PHE A 71 -0.98 -2.06 -7.53
CA PHE A 71 0.47 -2.03 -7.38
C PHE A 71 0.95 -2.81 -6.16
N GLY A 72 0.16 -2.84 -5.08
CA GLY A 72 0.49 -3.65 -3.92
C GLY A 72 0.45 -5.15 -4.21
N THR A 73 -0.50 -5.62 -5.03
CA THR A 73 -0.60 -7.05 -5.37
C THR A 73 0.48 -7.53 -6.33
N LEU A 74 1.33 -6.66 -6.88
CA LEU A 74 2.58 -7.06 -7.55
C LEU A 74 3.52 -7.85 -6.61
N SER A 75 3.39 -7.65 -5.28
CA SER A 75 4.09 -8.48 -4.30
C SER A 75 3.65 -9.95 -4.29
N LEU A 76 2.47 -10.29 -4.83
CA LEU A 76 2.08 -11.70 -5.04
C LEU A 76 2.91 -12.33 -6.17
N LYS A 77 3.21 -11.57 -7.24
CA LYS A 77 4.09 -12.05 -8.33
C LYS A 77 5.51 -12.28 -7.81
N GLN A 78 6.02 -11.34 -7.00
CA GLN A 78 7.31 -11.50 -6.33
C GLN A 78 7.36 -12.77 -5.47
N ALA A 79 6.32 -13.01 -4.66
CA ALA A 79 6.24 -14.19 -3.81
C ALA A 79 6.19 -15.49 -4.63
N ARG A 80 5.44 -15.50 -5.75
CA ARG A 80 5.45 -16.61 -6.72
C ARG A 80 6.85 -16.84 -7.28
N ASP A 81 7.49 -15.81 -7.81
CA ASP A 81 8.76 -15.96 -8.51
C ASP A 81 9.86 -16.44 -7.55
N ALA A 82 9.87 -15.92 -6.31
CA ALA A 82 10.74 -16.43 -5.25
C ALA A 82 10.44 -17.90 -4.89
N TYR A 83 9.17 -18.27 -4.80
CA TYR A 83 8.74 -19.63 -4.51
C TYR A 83 9.20 -20.61 -5.60
N LEU A 84 8.90 -20.29 -6.86
CA LEU A 84 9.30 -21.11 -8.00
C LEU A 84 10.82 -21.17 -8.15
N ALA A 85 11.55 -20.07 -7.92
CA ALA A 85 13.01 -20.07 -7.93
C ALA A 85 13.61 -20.96 -6.82
N SER A 86 12.98 -20.99 -5.64
CA SER A 86 13.48 -21.78 -4.51
C SER A 86 13.30 -23.29 -4.67
N LEU A 87 12.24 -23.72 -5.37
CA LEU A 87 11.94 -25.14 -5.60
C LEU A 87 12.47 -25.64 -6.96
N GLY A 88 12.44 -24.80 -7.98
CA GLY A 88 12.57 -25.20 -9.37
C GLY A 88 11.31 -25.93 -9.83
N LYS A 89 11.48 -27.12 -10.41
CA LYS A 89 10.36 -27.99 -10.85
C LYS A 89 9.96 -29.04 -9.82
N ASP A 90 10.61 -29.04 -8.66
CA ASP A 90 10.47 -30.09 -7.66
C ASP A 90 9.41 -29.74 -6.62
N GLU A 91 8.83 -30.78 -6.02
CA GLU A 91 7.98 -30.63 -4.84
C GLU A 91 8.81 -30.24 -3.60
N PRO A 92 8.18 -29.61 -2.58
CA PRO A 92 8.82 -29.36 -1.30
C PRO A 92 9.35 -30.64 -0.65
N SER A 93 10.60 -30.60 -0.19
CA SER A 93 11.28 -31.74 0.44
C SER A 93 12.34 -31.28 1.44
N GLU A 94 12.95 -32.21 2.18
CA GLU A 94 14.02 -31.91 3.13
C GLU A 94 15.19 -31.14 2.50
N LYS A 95 15.47 -31.39 1.22
CA LYS A 95 16.54 -30.72 0.47
C LYS A 95 16.11 -29.36 -0.09
N LYS A 96 14.80 -29.11 -0.19
CA LYS A 96 14.20 -27.95 -0.87
C LYS A 96 13.02 -27.41 -0.08
N ILE A 97 13.32 -26.52 0.86
CA ILE A 97 12.32 -25.77 1.60
C ILE A 97 11.99 -24.51 0.78
N PRO A 98 10.71 -24.27 0.44
CA PRO A 98 10.35 -23.10 -0.36
C PRO A 98 10.62 -21.79 0.38
N SER A 99 10.95 -20.74 -0.37
CA SER A 99 11.08 -19.37 0.12
C SER A 99 10.16 -18.43 -0.65
N PHE A 100 9.55 -17.48 0.04
CA PHE A 100 8.69 -16.45 -0.58
C PHE A 100 9.43 -15.11 -0.77
N GLY A 101 10.76 -15.12 -0.67
CA GLY A 101 11.61 -13.93 -0.85
C GLY A 101 11.51 -12.90 0.28
N ILE A 102 10.96 -13.29 1.42
CA ILE A 102 11.05 -12.54 2.67
C ILE A 102 12.31 -13.06 3.35
N GLU A 103 13.37 -12.26 3.40
CA GLU A 103 14.58 -12.64 4.11
C GLU A 103 14.24 -12.90 5.58
N ASP A 104 14.70 -14.04 6.09
CA ASP A 104 14.55 -14.34 7.51
C ASP A 104 15.42 -13.35 8.29
N PRO A 105 14.84 -12.45 9.10
CA PRO A 105 15.60 -11.44 9.82
C PRO A 105 16.60 -12.05 10.83
N THR A 106 16.50 -13.35 11.11
CA THR A 106 17.43 -14.07 11.99
C THR A 106 18.65 -14.61 11.26
N LYS A 107 18.63 -14.67 9.92
CA LYS A 107 19.79 -15.10 9.13
C LYS A 107 20.59 -13.86 8.74
N PRO A 108 21.89 -13.75 9.07
CA PRO A 108 22.71 -12.62 8.63
C PRO A 108 22.74 -12.60 7.09
N GLY A 109 21.95 -11.71 6.48
CA GLY A 109 21.86 -11.60 5.03
C GLY A 109 23.15 -11.05 4.42
N ASP A 110 23.51 -11.53 3.23
CA ASP A 110 24.65 -11.04 2.44
C ASP A 110 24.53 -9.54 2.07
N ALA A 111 23.33 -8.96 2.20
CA ALA A 111 23.08 -7.53 2.02
C ALA A 111 23.86 -6.64 3.02
N ALA A 112 24.29 -7.17 4.17
CA ALA A 112 25.12 -6.42 5.13
C ALA A 112 26.53 -6.08 4.59
N LYS A 113 26.98 -6.71 3.49
CA LYS A 113 28.25 -6.38 2.84
C LYS A 113 28.20 -5.17 1.90
N ALA A 114 27.01 -4.65 1.57
CA ALA A 114 26.85 -3.54 0.62
C ALA A 114 26.68 -2.16 1.30
N ALA A 115 26.61 -2.09 2.63
CA ALA A 115 26.58 -0.81 3.33
C ALA A 115 28.02 -0.28 3.49
N PRO A 116 28.35 0.94 3.02
CA PRO A 116 29.65 1.54 3.27
C PRO A 116 29.90 1.69 4.78
N PRO A 117 31.15 1.49 5.26
CA PRO A 117 31.46 1.57 6.67
C PRO A 117 31.07 2.95 7.22
N ALA A 118 30.16 2.97 8.20
CA ALA A 118 29.79 4.18 8.90
C ALA A 118 31.06 4.80 9.52
N LYS A 119 31.36 6.04 9.15
CA LYS A 119 32.45 6.82 9.78
C LYS A 119 32.26 6.82 11.31
N PRO A 120 33.32 6.61 12.10
CA PRO A 120 33.23 6.67 13.55
C PRO A 120 32.70 8.05 13.97
N ALA A 121 31.58 8.05 14.68
CA ALA A 121 30.97 9.24 15.23
C ALA A 121 31.86 9.83 16.33
N ALA A 122 32.02 11.17 16.31
CA ALA A 122 32.80 11.91 17.28
C ALA A 122 32.25 11.73 18.72
N PRO A 123 33.12 11.64 19.73
CA PRO A 123 32.72 11.49 21.13
C PRO A 123 32.21 12.84 21.65
N GLY A 124 30.92 12.97 21.97
CA GLY A 124 30.43 14.21 22.57
C GLY A 124 28.94 14.38 22.89
N ALA A 125 28.05 13.48 22.46
CA ALA A 125 26.61 13.65 22.73
C ALA A 125 26.12 12.74 23.86
N LYS A 126 25.76 13.34 25.01
CA LYS A 126 25.07 12.67 26.13
C LYS A 126 23.70 12.17 25.65
N ALA A 127 23.59 10.87 25.40
CA ALA A 127 22.33 10.18 25.08
C ALA A 127 21.67 9.65 26.37
N GLY A 128 20.40 9.97 26.56
CA GLY A 128 19.57 9.37 27.61
C GLY A 128 19.28 7.89 27.35
N PRO A 129 18.95 7.09 28.39
CA PRO A 129 18.78 5.66 28.27
C PRO A 129 17.39 5.32 27.73
N SER A 130 17.33 4.94 26.46
CA SER A 130 16.24 4.12 25.92
C SER A 130 16.82 3.11 24.94
N ARG A 131 17.67 2.22 25.45
CA ARG A 131 17.97 0.94 24.80
C ARG A 131 16.76 0.04 25.02
N VAL A 132 15.81 0.09 24.09
CA VAL A 132 14.76 -0.90 24.00
C VAL A 132 15.42 -2.21 23.58
N ASP A 133 15.44 -3.16 24.51
CA ASP A 133 16.07 -4.46 24.38
C ASP A 133 15.51 -5.23 23.18
N ALA A 134 16.31 -5.38 22.11
CA ALA A 134 15.89 -6.01 20.85
C ALA A 134 15.67 -7.53 20.97
N ARG A 135 16.02 -8.14 22.12
CA ARG A 135 15.93 -9.60 22.34
C ARG A 135 14.60 -10.10 22.90
N ARG A 136 13.64 -9.22 23.23
CA ARG A 136 12.33 -9.61 23.80
C ARG A 136 11.14 -9.02 23.06
N ARG A 137 11.11 -9.06 21.73
CA ARG A 137 9.83 -8.94 21.00
C ARG A 137 9.29 -10.35 20.74
N PRO A 138 8.45 -10.91 21.63
CA PRO A 138 7.82 -12.20 21.38
C PRO A 138 6.97 -12.05 20.13
N PHE A 139 7.35 -12.77 19.07
CA PHE A 139 6.66 -12.88 17.78
C PHE A 139 6.12 -11.56 17.24
N ASN A 140 6.86 -10.94 16.33
CA ASN A 140 6.43 -9.74 15.62
C ASN A 140 5.29 -10.08 14.63
N PHE A 141 4.12 -10.50 15.12
CA PHE A 141 2.87 -10.70 14.38
C PHE A 141 2.42 -9.41 13.66
N SER A 142 2.99 -8.26 14.05
CA SER A 142 2.85 -6.97 13.41
C SER A 142 3.61 -6.83 12.08
N ALA A 143 4.59 -7.68 11.80
CA ALA A 143 5.23 -7.75 10.48
C ALA A 143 4.48 -8.75 9.59
N ARG A 144 3.19 -8.51 9.35
CA ARG A 144 2.46 -9.25 8.29
C ARG A 144 3.24 -9.10 7.00
N ALA A 145 3.37 -10.19 6.26
CA ALA A 145 4.04 -10.16 4.98
C ALA A 145 3.38 -9.09 4.08
N PRO A 146 4.17 -8.29 3.33
CA PRO A 146 3.62 -7.19 2.53
C PRO A 146 2.48 -7.60 1.60
N HIS A 147 2.52 -8.82 1.05
CA HIS A 147 1.48 -9.34 0.17
C HIS A 147 0.11 -9.51 0.85
N GLU A 148 0.04 -9.83 2.15
CA GLU A 148 -1.24 -9.89 2.87
C GLU A 148 -1.86 -8.50 3.05
N ARG A 149 -1.03 -7.53 3.46
CA ARG A 149 -1.48 -6.14 3.65
C ARG A 149 -2.04 -5.59 2.34
N ASN A 150 -1.34 -5.85 1.24
CA ASN A 150 -1.67 -5.32 -0.06
C ASN A 150 -2.91 -5.98 -0.66
N ALA A 151 -3.08 -7.30 -0.54
CA ALA A 151 -4.28 -7.99 -1.01
C ALA A 151 -5.56 -7.48 -0.30
N ARG A 152 -5.47 -7.17 1.01
CA ARG A 152 -6.60 -6.57 1.75
C ARG A 152 -7.01 -5.19 1.24
N ALA A 153 -6.10 -4.45 0.62
CA ALA A 153 -6.45 -3.16 0.02
C ALA A 153 -7.46 -3.34 -1.12
N CYS A 154 -7.45 -4.47 -1.82
CA CYS A 154 -8.45 -4.79 -2.85
C CYS A 154 -9.85 -4.94 -2.25
N THR A 155 -10.00 -5.61 -1.11
CA THR A 155 -11.30 -5.71 -0.41
C THR A 155 -11.83 -4.33 0.00
N VAL A 156 -10.94 -3.45 0.46
CA VAL A 156 -11.31 -2.07 0.80
C VAL A 156 -11.67 -1.27 -0.45
N ALA A 157 -10.98 -1.49 -1.57
CA ALA A 157 -11.30 -0.83 -2.83
C ALA A 157 -12.69 -1.25 -3.35
N VAL A 158 -13.01 -2.55 -3.31
CA VAL A 158 -14.34 -3.08 -3.70
C VAL A 158 -15.46 -2.54 -2.80
N SER A 159 -15.20 -2.28 -1.53
CA SER A 159 -16.24 -1.77 -0.62
C SER A 159 -16.59 -0.29 -0.85
N LEU A 160 -15.78 0.45 -1.62
CA LEU A 160 -16.04 1.83 -2.02
C LEU A 160 -16.93 1.86 -3.28
N LYS A 161 -18.25 1.82 -3.05
CA LYS A 161 -19.25 1.85 -4.13
C LYS A 161 -19.28 3.18 -4.86
N ASP A 162 -19.14 4.28 -4.12
CA ASP A 162 -19.29 5.63 -4.64
C ASP A 162 -17.95 6.40 -4.65
N PRO A 163 -17.63 7.09 -5.75
CA PRO A 163 -18.32 7.09 -7.04
C PRO A 163 -18.05 5.80 -7.84
N PRO A 164 -18.90 5.45 -8.82
CA PRO A 164 -18.71 4.27 -9.65
C PRO A 164 -17.52 4.43 -10.59
N MET A 165 -16.75 3.35 -10.75
CA MET A 165 -15.72 3.21 -11.79
C MET A 165 -16.15 2.05 -12.70
N PRO A 166 -17.05 2.28 -13.67
CA PRO A 166 -17.83 1.21 -14.32
C PRO A 166 -16.97 0.13 -15.01
N GLU A 167 -15.79 0.47 -15.50
CA GLU A 167 -14.86 -0.48 -16.13
C GLU A 167 -13.97 -1.20 -15.11
N VAL A 168 -13.62 -0.53 -14.00
CA VAL A 168 -12.71 -1.06 -12.98
C VAL A 168 -13.45 -1.91 -11.96
N ASP A 169 -14.64 -1.49 -11.53
CA ASP A 169 -15.41 -2.12 -10.46
C ASP A 169 -15.71 -3.61 -10.72
N PRO A 170 -16.16 -4.03 -11.92
CA PRO A 170 -16.41 -5.45 -12.20
C PRO A 170 -15.15 -6.30 -12.14
N VAL A 171 -14.03 -5.81 -12.70
CA VAL A 171 -12.75 -6.52 -12.70
C VAL A 171 -12.18 -6.61 -11.29
N LEU A 172 -12.30 -5.54 -10.53
CA LEU A 172 -11.85 -5.48 -9.14
C LEU A 172 -12.68 -6.42 -8.24
N ALA A 173 -13.99 -6.53 -8.45
CA ALA A 173 -14.87 -7.44 -7.73
C ALA A 173 -14.51 -8.92 -7.96
N GLU A 174 -14.04 -9.27 -9.17
CA GLU A 174 -13.50 -10.60 -9.50
C GLU A 174 -12.11 -10.81 -8.89
N TYR A 175 -11.23 -9.81 -9.01
CA TYR A 175 -9.83 -9.91 -8.62
C TYR A 175 -9.62 -9.94 -7.09
N ALA A 176 -10.37 -9.15 -6.34
CA ALA A 176 -10.19 -9.00 -4.89
C ALA A 176 -10.29 -10.32 -4.08
N PRO A 177 -11.31 -11.18 -4.28
CA PRO A 177 -11.36 -12.48 -3.59
C PRO A 177 -10.19 -13.39 -4.00
N PHE A 178 -9.86 -13.44 -5.30
CA PHE A 178 -8.72 -14.21 -5.80
C PHE A 178 -7.39 -13.78 -5.13
N ALA A 179 -7.08 -12.49 -5.15
CA ALA A 179 -5.85 -11.95 -4.56
C ALA A 179 -5.78 -12.22 -3.04
N THR A 180 -6.92 -12.11 -2.35
CA THR A 180 -7.02 -12.37 -0.92
C THR A 180 -6.78 -13.84 -0.59
N ASP A 181 -7.34 -14.77 -1.36
CA ASP A 181 -7.19 -16.21 -1.11
C ASP A 181 -5.81 -16.73 -1.50
N LEU A 182 -5.20 -16.18 -2.55
CA LEU A 182 -3.80 -16.44 -2.87
C LEU A 182 -2.88 -15.94 -1.75
N ALA A 183 -3.08 -14.71 -1.27
CA ALA A 183 -2.28 -14.17 -0.16
C ALA A 183 -2.39 -15.03 1.12
N LYS A 184 -3.59 -15.52 1.47
CA LYS A 184 -3.79 -16.45 2.59
C LYS A 184 -3.05 -17.77 2.37
N SER A 185 -3.05 -18.29 1.15
CA SER A 185 -2.37 -19.55 0.81
C SER A 185 -0.85 -19.42 0.93
N ILE A 186 -0.29 -18.29 0.46
CA ILE A 186 1.12 -17.95 0.63
C ILE A 186 1.47 -17.86 2.12
N ALA A 187 0.67 -17.14 2.90
CA ALA A 187 0.91 -16.99 4.34
C ALA A 187 0.81 -18.32 5.09
N ALA A 188 -0.16 -19.18 4.74
CA ALA A 188 -0.28 -20.51 5.32
C ALA A 188 0.97 -21.36 5.06
N ALA A 189 1.47 -21.35 3.82
CA ALA A 189 2.71 -22.04 3.46
C ALA A 189 3.93 -21.45 4.16
N ALA A 190 4.09 -20.13 4.16
CA ALA A 190 5.18 -19.45 4.86
C ALA A 190 5.22 -19.84 6.35
N ASN A 191 4.07 -19.78 7.04
CA ASN A 191 3.97 -20.16 8.45
C ASN A 191 4.27 -21.65 8.68
N TYR A 192 3.79 -22.53 7.80
CA TYR A 192 4.03 -23.97 7.89
C TYR A 192 5.53 -24.31 7.81
N TYR A 193 6.26 -23.74 6.85
CA TYR A 193 7.70 -23.95 6.74
C TYR A 193 8.49 -23.24 7.83
N GLN A 194 8.11 -22.02 8.22
CA GLN A 194 8.76 -21.28 9.30
C GLN A 194 8.64 -21.99 10.66
N ARG A 195 7.50 -22.65 10.92
CA ARG A 195 7.26 -23.41 12.15
C ARG A 195 7.82 -24.82 12.10
N GLU A 196 8.48 -25.18 11.00
CA GLU A 196 9.02 -26.52 10.75
C GLU A 196 7.98 -27.63 10.93
N GLU A 197 6.69 -27.35 10.66
CA GLU A 197 5.60 -28.32 10.80
C GLU A 197 5.83 -29.54 9.89
N TYR A 198 6.57 -29.36 8.79
CA TYR A 198 6.98 -30.41 7.87
C TYR A 198 7.79 -31.55 8.51
N LYS A 199 8.46 -31.31 9.65
CA LYS A 199 9.18 -32.35 10.39
C LYS A 199 8.23 -33.36 11.05
N LYS A 200 6.97 -32.96 11.29
CA LYS A 200 5.96 -33.78 11.98
C LYS A 200 5.14 -34.63 11.02
N ASP A 201 4.79 -34.08 9.87
CA ASP A 201 3.93 -34.72 8.87
C ASP A 201 4.68 -35.20 7.62
N LYS A 202 6.02 -35.13 7.63
CA LYS A 202 6.88 -35.53 6.51
C LYS A 202 6.47 -34.85 5.19
N PHE A 203 6.11 -33.57 5.24
CA PHE A 203 5.72 -32.73 4.10
C PHE A 203 4.32 -32.96 3.52
N GLU A 204 3.46 -33.78 4.12
CA GLU A 204 2.10 -34.01 3.60
C GLU A 204 1.32 -32.70 3.36
N LYS A 205 1.21 -31.83 4.37
CA LYS A 205 0.54 -30.53 4.23
C LYS A 205 1.30 -29.59 3.30
N GLY A 206 2.64 -29.69 3.26
CA GLY A 206 3.48 -28.93 2.35
C GLY A 206 3.17 -29.19 0.87
N LYS A 207 2.91 -30.45 0.52
CA LYS A 207 2.53 -30.87 -0.85
C LYS A 207 1.12 -30.40 -1.21
N GLU A 208 0.18 -30.46 -0.28
CA GLU A 208 -1.17 -29.91 -0.48
C GLU A 208 -1.11 -28.39 -0.75
N LEU A 209 -0.36 -27.66 0.08
CA LEU A 209 -0.16 -26.21 -0.08
C LEU A 209 0.57 -25.89 -1.40
N HIS A 210 1.54 -26.69 -1.81
CA HIS A 210 2.23 -26.53 -3.09
C HIS A 210 1.26 -26.58 -4.27
N LYS A 211 0.39 -27.60 -4.34
CA LYS A 211 -0.62 -27.71 -5.40
C LYS A 211 -1.52 -26.47 -5.44
N LYS A 212 -2.04 -26.06 -4.27
CA LYS A 212 -2.90 -24.88 -4.16
C LYS A 212 -2.20 -23.59 -4.62
N LEU A 213 -0.91 -23.45 -4.32
CA LEU A 213 -0.11 -22.31 -4.74
C LEU A 213 0.11 -22.31 -6.25
N LEU A 214 0.45 -23.43 -6.86
CA LEU A 214 0.63 -23.54 -8.31
C LEU A 214 -0.66 -23.16 -9.07
N ASP A 215 -1.81 -23.68 -8.63
CA ASP A 215 -3.12 -23.34 -9.21
C ASP A 215 -3.42 -21.84 -9.13
N GLY A 216 -3.02 -21.19 -8.04
CA GLY A 216 -3.17 -19.74 -7.85
C GLY A 216 -2.17 -18.93 -8.69
N PHE A 217 -0.94 -19.40 -8.81
CA PHE A 217 0.13 -18.75 -9.57
C PHE A 217 -0.11 -18.77 -11.07
N GLU A 218 -0.68 -19.85 -11.59
CA GLU A 218 -1.08 -19.95 -13.01
C GLU A 218 -2.09 -18.86 -13.39
N LYS A 219 -3.05 -18.57 -12.50
CA LYS A 219 -4.09 -17.56 -12.72
C LYS A 219 -3.62 -16.13 -12.47
N LEU A 220 -2.54 -15.96 -11.71
CA LEU A 220 -2.10 -14.65 -11.20
C LEU A 220 -1.78 -13.65 -12.31
N ASP A 221 -1.06 -14.07 -13.36
CA ASP A 221 -0.68 -13.13 -14.42
C ASP A 221 -1.90 -12.66 -15.21
N ALA A 222 -2.79 -13.57 -15.62
CA ALA A 222 -4.00 -13.22 -16.35
C ALA A 222 -4.91 -12.27 -15.53
N GLN A 223 -5.12 -12.58 -14.26
CA GLN A 223 -5.95 -11.78 -13.35
C GLN A 223 -5.32 -10.40 -13.08
N SER A 224 -4.00 -10.35 -12.85
CA SER A 224 -3.29 -9.09 -12.62
C SER A 224 -3.19 -8.23 -13.88
N GLU A 225 -2.98 -8.81 -15.05
CA GLU A 225 -2.99 -8.10 -16.34
C GLU A 225 -4.36 -7.50 -16.65
N LYS A 226 -5.45 -8.26 -16.40
CA LYS A 226 -6.82 -7.78 -16.58
C LYS A 226 -7.10 -6.55 -15.73
N LEU A 227 -6.74 -6.59 -14.44
CA LEU A 227 -6.90 -5.42 -13.56
C LEU A 227 -5.98 -4.26 -13.98
N GLY A 228 -4.72 -4.54 -14.28
CA GLY A 228 -3.75 -3.52 -14.68
C GLY A 228 -4.16 -2.78 -15.94
N ALA A 229 -4.73 -3.48 -16.92
CA ALA A 229 -5.23 -2.88 -18.15
C ALA A 229 -6.37 -1.88 -17.89
N VAL A 230 -7.40 -2.26 -17.13
CA VAL A 230 -8.53 -1.35 -16.85
C VAL A 230 -8.15 -0.18 -15.94
N VAL A 231 -7.24 -0.40 -14.97
CA VAL A 231 -6.73 0.70 -14.12
C VAL A 231 -5.90 1.68 -14.94
N SER A 232 -5.05 1.19 -15.85
CA SER A 232 -4.25 2.05 -16.74
C SER A 232 -5.13 2.84 -17.70
N ALA A 233 -6.17 2.20 -18.28
CA ALA A 233 -7.15 2.86 -19.14
C ALA A 233 -7.95 3.94 -18.38
N TRP A 234 -8.32 3.66 -17.12
CA TRP A 234 -8.97 4.64 -16.25
C TRP A 234 -8.11 5.88 -16.05
N HIS A 235 -6.85 5.73 -15.64
CA HIS A 235 -5.93 6.85 -15.41
C HIS A 235 -5.67 7.67 -16.68
N ALA A 236 -5.62 7.01 -17.84
CA ALA A 236 -5.44 7.70 -19.12
C ALA A 236 -6.67 8.55 -19.51
N SER A 237 -7.88 8.08 -19.19
CA SER A 237 -9.14 8.78 -19.50
C SER A 237 -9.57 9.78 -18.43
N HIS A 238 -9.04 9.66 -17.22
CA HIS A 238 -9.36 10.52 -16.07
C HIS A 238 -8.08 11.15 -15.50
N PRO A 239 -7.39 12.00 -16.28
CA PRO A 239 -6.21 12.69 -15.78
C PRO A 239 -6.60 13.58 -14.59
N PRO A 240 -5.70 13.74 -13.59
CA PRO A 240 -5.97 14.60 -12.45
C PRO A 240 -6.18 16.04 -12.91
N ASP A 241 -7.23 16.69 -12.43
CA ASP A 241 -7.41 18.13 -12.63
C ASP A 241 -6.38 18.90 -11.78
N LEU A 242 -5.45 19.55 -12.48
CA LEU A 242 -4.38 20.36 -11.90
C LEU A 242 -4.60 21.86 -12.11
N SER A 243 -5.73 22.28 -12.67
CA SER A 243 -6.02 23.69 -12.97
C SER A 243 -6.04 24.55 -11.69
N THR A 244 -6.56 24.01 -10.59
CA THR A 244 -6.61 24.68 -9.28
C THR A 244 -5.56 24.19 -8.30
N ALA A 245 -4.59 23.38 -8.76
CA ALA A 245 -3.55 22.84 -7.90
C ALA A 245 -2.48 23.90 -7.59
N ASP A 246 -2.03 23.95 -6.34
CA ASP A 246 -0.82 24.69 -5.99
C ASP A 246 0.43 24.05 -6.62
N GLU A 247 1.53 24.80 -6.75
CA GLU A 247 2.75 24.34 -7.43
C GLU A 247 3.38 23.11 -6.75
N GLY A 248 3.27 22.99 -5.42
CA GLY A 248 3.71 21.81 -4.67
C GLY A 248 2.91 20.56 -5.05
N ARG A 249 1.58 20.70 -5.15
CA ARG A 249 0.69 19.64 -5.65
C ARG A 249 1.01 19.26 -7.09
N LYS A 250 1.16 20.24 -8.00
CA LYS A 250 1.49 19.96 -9.42
C LYS A 250 2.79 19.17 -9.53
N ALA A 251 3.87 19.63 -8.88
CA ALA A 251 5.16 18.93 -8.89
C ALA A 251 5.06 17.51 -8.31
N ALA A 252 4.32 17.32 -7.22
CA ALA A 252 4.14 16.01 -6.60
C ALA A 252 3.33 15.04 -7.48
N ILE A 253 2.28 15.52 -8.15
CA ILE A 253 1.49 14.70 -9.08
C ILE A 253 2.32 14.33 -10.31
N THR A 254 3.05 15.27 -10.92
CA THR A 254 3.96 14.98 -12.04
C THR A 254 4.98 13.89 -11.68
N ALA A 255 5.65 14.02 -10.53
CA ALA A 255 6.60 13.00 -10.07
C ALA A 255 5.93 11.64 -9.80
N LEU A 256 4.68 11.63 -9.33
CA LEU A 256 3.95 10.38 -9.10
C LEU A 256 3.57 9.70 -10.41
N GLU A 257 3.17 10.45 -11.44
CA GLU A 257 2.90 9.92 -12.77
C GLU A 257 4.16 9.33 -13.41
N ASP A 258 5.31 10.00 -13.27
CA ASP A 258 6.60 9.46 -13.72
C ASP A 258 6.95 8.15 -12.99
N ALA A 259 6.74 8.10 -11.68
CA ALA A 259 6.94 6.88 -10.89
C ALA A 259 5.98 5.76 -11.30
N ARG A 260 4.72 6.09 -11.64
CA ARG A 260 3.73 5.12 -12.13
C ARG A 260 4.13 4.57 -13.49
N ALA A 261 4.55 5.43 -14.41
CA ALA A 261 5.06 5.01 -15.71
C ALA A 261 6.27 4.07 -15.57
N LEU A 262 7.20 4.39 -14.67
CA LEU A 262 8.32 3.51 -14.32
C LEU A 262 7.86 2.14 -13.81
N MET A 263 6.88 2.09 -12.90
CA MET A 263 6.33 0.81 -12.42
C MET A 263 5.66 0.01 -13.53
N LEU A 264 4.93 0.65 -14.44
CA LEU A 264 4.32 -0.02 -15.58
C LEU A 264 5.36 -0.66 -16.50
N LEU A 265 6.49 0.02 -16.76
CA LEU A 265 7.62 -0.54 -17.50
C LEU A 265 8.18 -1.81 -16.83
N LEU A 266 8.29 -1.83 -15.50
CA LEU A 266 8.80 -2.98 -14.74
C LEU A 266 7.84 -4.18 -14.73
N THR A 267 6.54 -3.94 -14.94
CA THR A 267 5.51 -4.99 -14.93
C THR A 267 5.18 -5.53 -16.32
N GLY A 268 5.81 -5.00 -17.36
CA GLY A 268 5.64 -5.49 -18.73
C GLY A 268 6.13 -6.93 -18.89
N LYS A 269 5.59 -7.63 -19.91
CA LYS A 269 6.02 -9.00 -20.26
C LYS A 269 7.51 -9.08 -20.62
N SER A 270 8.05 -7.99 -21.16
CA SER A 270 9.46 -7.76 -21.40
C SER A 270 9.83 -6.38 -20.89
N VAL A 271 10.93 -6.27 -20.18
CA VAL A 271 11.43 -5.03 -19.60
C VAL A 271 12.55 -4.48 -20.48
N ASP A 272 12.33 -3.29 -21.03
CA ASP A 272 13.36 -2.52 -21.70
C ASP A 272 14.21 -1.80 -20.64
N THR A 273 15.42 -2.33 -20.41
CA THR A 273 16.33 -1.82 -19.39
C THR A 273 16.79 -0.38 -19.66
N ALA A 274 16.89 0.01 -20.93
CA ALA A 274 17.24 1.37 -21.32
C ALA A 274 16.06 2.33 -21.04
N ALA A 275 14.83 1.92 -21.38
CA ALA A 275 13.63 2.71 -21.08
C ALA A 275 13.43 2.87 -19.55
N VAL A 276 13.67 1.81 -18.77
CA VAL A 276 13.62 1.90 -17.30
C VAL A 276 14.65 2.89 -16.77
N LYS A 277 15.89 2.85 -17.25
CA LYS A 277 16.93 3.80 -16.84
C LYS A 277 16.57 5.25 -17.17
N ALA A 278 16.05 5.49 -18.37
CA ALA A 278 15.55 6.81 -18.78
C ALA A 278 14.38 7.27 -17.89
N ALA A 279 13.46 6.37 -17.55
CA ALA A 279 12.34 6.67 -16.66
C ALA A 279 12.80 6.98 -15.22
N VAL A 280 13.83 6.29 -14.71
CA VAL A 280 14.46 6.63 -13.41
C VAL A 280 15.02 8.05 -13.45
N GLN A 281 15.79 8.41 -14.47
CA GLN A 281 16.35 9.78 -14.60
C GLN A 281 15.26 10.85 -14.71
N LYS A 282 14.18 10.57 -15.46
CA LYS A 282 13.03 11.46 -15.56
C LYS A 282 12.37 11.68 -14.19
N LEU A 283 12.17 10.60 -13.44
CA LEU A 283 11.63 10.64 -12.09
C LEU A 283 12.54 11.41 -11.12
N GLU A 284 13.86 11.28 -11.24
CA GLU A 284 14.80 12.06 -10.45
C GLU A 284 14.65 13.56 -10.70
N ALA A 285 14.48 13.96 -11.96
CA ALA A 285 14.27 15.35 -12.32
C ALA A 285 12.96 15.90 -11.72
N SER A 286 11.85 15.16 -11.85
CA SER A 286 10.56 15.61 -11.30
C SER A 286 10.52 15.59 -9.77
N ALA A 287 11.11 14.58 -9.12
CA ALA A 287 11.29 14.56 -7.67
C ALA A 287 12.21 15.70 -7.17
N GLY A 288 13.25 16.03 -7.94
CA GLY A 288 14.14 17.16 -7.69
C GLY A 288 13.42 18.50 -7.74
N ALA A 289 12.51 18.70 -8.70
CA ALA A 289 11.67 19.88 -8.79
C ALA A 289 10.75 20.04 -7.56
N LEU A 290 10.11 18.95 -7.12
CA LEU A 290 9.31 18.95 -5.89
C LEU A 290 10.15 19.29 -4.64
N LYS A 291 11.36 18.73 -4.54
CA LYS A 291 12.28 19.04 -3.44
C LYS A 291 12.71 20.51 -3.45
N ALA A 292 13.04 21.05 -4.62
CA ALA A 292 13.38 22.47 -4.78
C ALA A 292 12.22 23.38 -4.33
N HIS A 293 10.99 23.05 -4.74
CA HIS A 293 9.79 23.76 -4.26
C HIS A 293 9.69 23.75 -2.73
N GLY A 294 9.92 22.61 -2.09
CA GLY A 294 9.87 22.48 -0.62
C GLY A 294 10.94 23.28 0.14
N THR A 295 12.11 23.52 -0.47
CA THR A 295 13.14 24.39 0.13
C THR A 295 12.66 25.84 0.23
N SER A 296 11.96 26.33 -0.80
CA SER A 296 11.37 27.66 -0.82
C SER A 296 10.03 27.74 -0.06
N ASN A 297 9.36 26.62 0.15
CA ASN A 297 8.02 26.53 0.75
C ASN A 297 7.98 25.48 1.88
N GLN A 298 8.73 25.69 2.95
CA GLN A 298 8.97 24.69 4.00
C GLN A 298 7.70 24.16 4.72
N THR A 299 6.59 24.89 4.62
CA THR A 299 5.29 24.52 5.21
C THR A 299 4.40 23.75 4.24
N ASP A 300 4.78 23.62 2.96
CA ASP A 300 4.02 22.90 1.95
C ASP A 300 3.92 21.41 2.33
N PRO A 301 2.69 20.87 2.55
CA PRO A 301 2.51 19.48 2.93
C PRO A 301 2.91 18.50 1.82
N TRP A 302 2.89 18.90 0.55
CA TRP A 302 3.23 18.03 -0.57
C TRP A 302 4.71 17.69 -0.56
N SER A 303 5.58 18.67 -0.71
CA SER A 303 7.04 18.49 -0.69
C SER A 303 7.51 17.83 0.61
N LYS A 304 7.01 18.27 1.78
CA LYS A 304 7.40 17.74 3.08
C LYS A 304 7.12 16.24 3.26
N ILE A 305 6.05 15.73 2.65
CA ILE A 305 5.66 14.31 2.76
C ILE A 305 6.23 13.50 1.60
N MET A 306 6.13 14.02 0.38
CA MET A 306 6.39 13.27 -0.84
C MET A 306 7.86 13.24 -1.21
N ALA A 307 8.60 14.35 -1.08
CA ALA A 307 10.02 14.39 -1.46
C ALA A 307 10.87 13.29 -0.80
N PRO A 308 10.86 13.10 0.53
CA PRO A 308 11.63 12.01 1.15
C PRO A 308 11.13 10.61 0.74
N THR A 309 9.85 10.48 0.39
CA THR A 309 9.29 9.21 -0.08
C THR A 309 9.76 8.89 -1.50
N PHE A 310 9.89 9.91 -2.38
CA PHE A 310 10.47 9.77 -3.71
C PHE A 310 11.96 9.43 -3.65
N GLU A 311 12.72 10.11 -2.81
CA GLU A 311 14.14 9.80 -2.62
C GLU A 311 14.35 8.33 -2.21
N ALA A 312 13.53 7.83 -1.27
CA ALA A 312 13.60 6.43 -0.86
C ALA A 312 13.25 5.47 -2.00
N PHE A 313 12.21 5.76 -2.79
CA PHE A 313 11.84 4.94 -3.95
C PHE A 313 12.92 4.94 -5.04
N ILE A 314 13.47 6.10 -5.39
CA ILE A 314 14.56 6.25 -6.36
C ILE A 314 15.80 5.47 -5.91
N ASN A 315 16.15 5.54 -4.62
CA ASN A 315 17.29 4.78 -4.09
C ASN A 315 17.09 3.26 -4.22
N ASP A 316 15.89 2.75 -3.91
CA ASP A 316 15.58 1.33 -4.06
C ASP A 316 15.59 0.91 -5.55
N MET A 317 15.12 1.79 -6.45
CA MET A 317 15.21 1.59 -7.90
C MET A 317 16.65 1.52 -8.40
N LYS A 318 17.52 2.44 -7.96
CA LYS A 318 18.95 2.43 -8.29
C LYS A 318 19.67 1.21 -7.74
N ALA A 319 19.29 0.75 -6.54
CA ALA A 319 19.83 -0.49 -5.97
C ALA A 319 19.42 -1.72 -6.78
N ALA A 320 18.24 -1.69 -7.41
CA ALA A 320 17.74 -2.75 -8.27
C ALA A 320 18.29 -2.71 -9.71
N GLU A 321 18.71 -1.54 -10.22
CA GLU A 321 19.20 -1.35 -11.61
C GLU A 321 20.28 -2.38 -12.03
N PRO A 322 21.31 -2.70 -11.22
CA PRO A 322 22.33 -3.69 -11.61
C PRO A 322 21.81 -5.13 -11.75
N LYS A 323 20.60 -5.41 -11.26
CA LYS A 323 19.92 -6.72 -11.32
C LYS A 323 18.71 -6.70 -12.25
N LEU A 324 18.54 -5.62 -13.01
CA LEU A 324 17.49 -5.49 -14.00
C LEU A 324 17.85 -6.32 -15.25
N THR A 325 16.88 -7.10 -15.71
CA THR A 325 16.97 -7.95 -16.91
C THR A 325 15.77 -7.69 -17.81
N ASP A 326 15.72 -8.33 -18.98
CA ASP A 326 14.56 -8.35 -19.87
C ASP A 326 13.31 -8.97 -19.22
N LYS A 327 13.48 -9.74 -18.15
CA LYS A 327 12.39 -10.31 -17.34
C LYS A 327 12.06 -9.49 -16.09
N GLY A 328 12.64 -8.30 -15.95
CA GLY A 328 12.49 -7.44 -14.76
C GLY A 328 13.61 -7.63 -13.74
N ILE A 329 13.33 -7.29 -12.48
CA ILE A 329 14.31 -7.33 -11.39
C ILE A 329 14.53 -8.78 -10.96
N SER A 330 15.68 -9.34 -11.31
CA SER A 330 16.01 -10.76 -11.10
C SER A 330 16.14 -11.17 -9.62
N SER A 331 16.31 -10.21 -8.71
CA SER A 331 16.44 -10.45 -7.29
C SER A 331 15.13 -10.12 -6.54
N PRO A 332 14.44 -11.13 -5.97
CA PRO A 332 13.23 -10.89 -5.20
C PRO A 332 13.43 -9.94 -4.02
N SER A 333 14.61 -9.96 -3.38
CA SER A 333 14.94 -9.10 -2.24
C SER A 333 15.11 -7.62 -2.62
N LEU A 334 15.36 -7.32 -3.90
CA LEU A 334 15.40 -5.94 -4.43
C LEU A 334 14.04 -5.48 -4.96
N PHE A 335 13.24 -6.39 -5.52
CA PHE A 335 11.94 -6.05 -6.09
C PHE A 335 10.88 -5.70 -5.03
N LEU A 336 10.88 -6.40 -3.88
CA LEU A 336 9.90 -6.14 -2.81
C LEU A 336 10.04 -4.74 -2.18
N PRO A 337 11.26 -4.22 -1.88
CA PRO A 337 11.46 -2.83 -1.50
C PRO A 337 10.90 -1.84 -2.52
N VAL A 338 11.18 -2.04 -3.83
CA VAL A 338 10.66 -1.20 -4.92
C VAL A 338 9.13 -1.09 -4.86
N ILE A 339 8.41 -2.21 -4.82
CA ILE A 339 6.94 -2.22 -4.72
C ILE A 339 6.48 -1.53 -3.43
N THR A 340 7.11 -1.84 -2.29
CA THR A 340 6.72 -1.31 -0.99
C THR A 340 6.89 0.21 -0.93
N ARG A 341 7.97 0.74 -1.51
CA ARG A 341 8.20 2.18 -1.62
C ARG A 341 7.24 2.84 -2.59
N PHE A 342 6.93 2.20 -3.71
CA PHE A 342 5.93 2.74 -4.63
C PHE A 342 4.54 2.84 -3.99
N VAL A 343 4.10 1.80 -3.27
CA VAL A 343 2.86 1.87 -2.47
C VAL A 343 2.95 2.99 -1.43
N SER A 344 4.12 3.19 -0.81
CA SER A 344 4.33 4.29 0.13
C SER A 344 4.20 5.68 -0.53
N LEU A 345 4.53 5.83 -1.82
CA LEU A 345 4.30 7.05 -2.60
C LEU A 345 2.81 7.32 -2.78
N ILE A 346 2.04 6.29 -3.16
CA ILE A 346 0.58 6.39 -3.31
C ILE A 346 -0.07 6.80 -1.97
N GLU A 347 0.35 6.18 -0.86
CA GLU A 347 -0.11 6.56 0.48
C GLU A 347 0.37 7.96 0.88
N GLY A 348 1.59 8.34 0.49
CA GLY A 348 2.16 9.67 0.66
C GLY A 348 1.29 10.74 0.01
N LYS A 349 0.85 10.52 -1.25
CA LYS A 349 -0.02 11.42 -2.01
C LYS A 349 -1.30 11.66 -1.22
N HIS A 350 -1.93 10.58 -0.75
CA HIS A 350 -3.19 10.67 0.00
C HIS A 350 -3.01 11.43 1.33
N ARG A 351 -1.91 11.19 2.06
CA ARG A 351 -1.58 11.93 3.29
C ARG A 351 -1.31 13.41 3.02
N ALA A 352 -0.55 13.74 1.97
CA ALA A 352 -0.25 15.11 1.58
C ALA A 352 -1.52 15.88 1.21
N HIS A 353 -2.37 15.28 0.39
CA HIS A 353 -3.67 15.84 0.02
C HIS A 353 -4.55 16.11 1.25
N SER A 354 -4.68 15.12 2.14
CA SER A 354 -5.43 15.27 3.39
C SER A 354 -4.92 16.41 4.28
N ARG A 355 -3.60 16.63 4.32
CA ARG A 355 -3.00 17.74 5.08
C ARG A 355 -3.21 19.09 4.40
N SER A 356 -3.11 19.14 3.07
CA SER A 356 -3.38 20.35 2.29
C SER A 356 -4.81 20.83 2.51
N LEU A 357 -5.81 19.94 2.41
CA LEU A 357 -7.21 20.28 2.67
C LEU A 357 -7.45 20.83 4.08
N ARG A 358 -6.80 20.24 5.10
CA ARG A 358 -6.88 20.76 6.48
C ARG A 358 -6.23 22.12 6.63
N SER A 359 -5.14 22.39 5.92
CA SER A 359 -4.48 23.69 5.91
C SER A 359 -5.38 24.75 5.29
N GLN A 360 -5.99 24.45 4.14
CA GLN A 360 -6.93 25.33 3.44
C GLN A 360 -8.15 25.68 4.32
N MET A 361 -8.74 24.68 5.00
CA MET A 361 -9.84 24.94 5.93
C MET A 361 -9.45 25.85 7.10
N ARG A 362 -8.22 25.69 7.65
CA ARG A 362 -7.73 26.57 8.73
C ARG A 362 -7.56 28.01 8.24
N GLN A 363 -7.07 28.20 7.02
CA GLN A 363 -6.92 29.52 6.42
C GLN A 363 -8.28 30.18 6.13
N ALA A 364 -9.25 29.43 5.61
CA ALA A 364 -10.61 29.91 5.38
C ALA A 364 -11.34 30.25 6.69
N GLY A 365 -11.14 29.47 7.75
CA GLY A 365 -11.70 29.78 9.07
C GLY A 365 -11.09 31.05 9.68
N ALA A 366 -9.78 31.26 9.51
CA ALA A 366 -9.10 32.45 10.01
C ALA A 366 -9.55 33.76 9.32
N SER A 367 -9.91 33.71 8.03
CA SER A 367 -10.35 34.92 7.31
C SER A 367 -11.77 35.38 7.68
N THR A 368 -12.62 34.48 8.18
CA THR A 368 -13.99 34.81 8.62
C THR A 368 -14.08 35.32 10.05
N ALA A 369 -13.05 35.08 10.87
CA ALA A 369 -12.94 35.65 12.21
C ALA A 369 -12.51 37.13 12.12
N LYS A 370 -13.46 38.01 11.76
CA LYS A 370 -13.26 39.47 11.91
C LYS A 370 -12.86 39.71 13.37
N PRO A 371 -11.73 40.39 13.65
CA PRO A 371 -11.35 40.71 15.02
C PRO A 371 -12.54 41.40 15.68
N ALA A 372 -13.05 40.84 16.78
CA ALA A 372 -14.05 41.54 17.57
C ALA A 372 -13.45 42.91 17.89
N ALA A 373 -14.16 43.98 17.50
CA ALA A 373 -13.70 45.33 17.78
C ALA A 373 -13.35 45.42 19.27
N PRO A 374 -12.21 46.03 19.63
CA PRO A 374 -11.84 46.17 21.04
C PRO A 374 -13.02 46.79 21.78
N ALA A 375 -13.42 46.15 22.89
CA ALA A 375 -14.54 46.62 23.69
C ALA A 375 -14.32 48.10 24.01
N ALA A 376 -15.31 48.94 23.71
CA ALA A 376 -15.25 50.37 23.98
C ALA A 376 -14.85 50.58 25.47
N PRO A 377 -13.92 51.49 25.76
CA PRO A 377 -13.50 51.75 27.13
C PRO A 377 -14.73 52.10 27.98
N ALA A 378 -14.83 51.48 29.15
CA ALA A 378 -15.95 51.71 30.06
C ALA A 378 -16.04 53.22 30.39
N PRO A 379 -17.25 53.81 30.41
CA PRO A 379 -17.41 55.21 30.75
C PRO A 379 -16.87 55.45 32.17
N GLN A 380 -15.93 56.40 32.28
CA GLN A 380 -15.47 56.89 33.58
C GLN A 380 -16.66 57.58 34.26
N LYS A 381 -17.00 57.12 35.47
CA LYS A 381 -17.96 57.83 36.33
C LYS A 381 -17.25 59.07 36.89
N GLU A 382 -17.79 60.24 36.58
CA GLU A 382 -17.52 61.49 37.30
C GLU A 382 -18.16 61.49 38.70
#